data_AF-A0A2K1J7H6-F1
#
_entry.id   AF-A0A2K1J7H6-F1
#
_cell.length_a   1.000
_cell.length_b   1.000
_cell.length_c   1.000
_cell.angle_alpha   90.00
_cell.angle_beta   90.00
_cell.angle_gamma   90.00
#
_symmetry.space_group_name_H-M   'P 1'
#
loop_
_entity.id
_entity.type
_entity.pdbx_description
1 polymer ?
#
loop_
_entity_poly.entity_id
_entity_poly.type
_entity_poly.pdbx_seq_one_letter_code
_entity_poly.pdbx_strand_id
1 'polypeptide(L)'
;MDKCENTVVGVALREAERGAAKSGREANLERVLEYAQKEISSSSLKSLWQDAAEFRKNSNDLPRDVYERAKRRMEDALGLRGQAVEGHIVGHALMRGSEGGCLNVVRRLRKGQMELKCSVLVPRFLAFAMLKATELGNYEIVQELLRMSNSAHLAMVGFELANKVKDDGYPYTVVSLTKDWQTTVRHFKSFLPPATYVLYSDNLELRRSGSDQEPVHEVTRSCYQMYCLWRFMVVAGANGHSAVFQSFLKKREELIRSGGATRRNSMGYEHPKVAEVSKLRSKIDEEFLRYTMKMTAKLGRDMLLCETYRAMLGNALEDAKKGSDAAWQCTGRAQFGLWEIVMEAPVLLMEVEGSYQDADKKKLMRNYHYIKPIIPQIMKLNVQFKVIIDVQPNYIEMTVGVNHVRVTVDNQCWEESQTGHFPTRVSLAVTPVAQTLTSVTMTGSSTNTTYKVGVAENVRIGVQATLKAAPTAGISFQAGKSTISKVEGKPWRMEQLPAHNERGGSYTWTLQNLHGATFDRMSPMLQETKKSIWQFGKRIPVNPLLVLPFGTNGGVNFTGTEFEDTLSWRFSNDMENQDVQFNIEGQVHTTHITQDTFWETRVVPFEVKLEQKLEPCGDPAGADKKKKKKKK
;
A
#
# COMPACT_ATOMS: atom_id res chain seq x y z
N MET A 1 25.11 -10.97 11.61
CA MET A 1 26.30 -11.85 11.56
C MET A 1 26.12 -12.79 12.73
N ASP A 2 25.48 -13.91 12.45
CA ASP A 2 24.60 -14.56 13.40
C ASP A 2 25.27 -15.75 14.07
N LYS A 3 25.16 -15.81 15.40
CA LYS A 3 25.63 -16.92 16.25
C LYS A 3 25.11 -18.31 15.83
N CYS A 4 24.14 -18.37 14.91
CA CYS A 4 23.60 -19.60 14.37
C CYS A 4 24.49 -20.28 13.30
N GLU A 5 25.39 -19.52 12.66
CA GLU A 5 26.24 -20.01 11.57
C GLU A 5 27.25 -21.09 11.97
N ASN A 6 27.53 -21.27 13.27
CA ASN A 6 28.55 -22.19 13.77
C ASN A 6 28.01 -23.37 14.58
N THR A 7 26.70 -23.63 14.54
CA THR A 7 26.14 -24.82 15.20
C THR A 7 26.35 -26.07 14.35
N VAL A 8 26.63 -27.20 15.00
CA VAL A 8 26.95 -28.47 14.33
C VAL A 8 25.78 -28.95 13.45
N VAL A 9 24.53 -28.75 13.91
CA VAL A 9 23.32 -28.99 13.11
C VAL A 9 23.26 -28.06 11.89
N GLY A 10 23.57 -26.78 12.05
CA GLY A 10 23.55 -25.80 10.95
C GLY A 10 24.55 -26.11 9.84
N VAL A 11 25.72 -26.65 10.17
CA VAL A 11 26.69 -27.14 9.18
C VAL A 11 26.13 -28.33 8.40
N ALA A 12 25.61 -29.34 9.11
CA ALA A 12 25.04 -30.53 8.47
C ALA A 12 23.83 -30.20 7.57
N LEU A 13 22.99 -29.25 7.98
CA LEU A 13 21.86 -28.76 7.18
C LEU A 13 22.32 -28.16 5.85
N ARG A 14 23.38 -27.34 5.86
CA ARG A 14 23.92 -26.73 4.63
C ARG A 14 24.60 -27.75 3.73
N GLU A 15 25.28 -28.75 4.30
CA GLU A 15 25.83 -29.86 3.52
C GLU A 15 24.72 -30.65 2.81
N ALA A 16 23.65 -30.99 3.54
CA ALA A 16 22.49 -31.68 3.00
C ALA A 16 21.79 -30.86 1.89
N GLU A 17 21.60 -29.56 2.12
CA GLU A 17 20.99 -28.65 1.16
C GLU A 17 21.82 -28.50 -0.12
N ARG A 18 23.13 -28.27 0.01
CA ARG A 18 24.05 -28.19 -1.14
C ARG A 18 24.11 -29.51 -1.89
N GLY A 19 24.10 -30.64 -1.19
CA GLY A 19 24.06 -31.97 -1.78
C GLY A 19 22.81 -32.20 -2.61
N ALA A 20 21.64 -31.82 -2.08
CA ALA A 20 20.37 -31.90 -2.79
C ALA A 20 20.35 -31.01 -4.04
N ALA A 21 20.77 -29.75 -3.89
CA ALA A 21 20.79 -28.78 -4.98
C ALA A 21 21.72 -29.20 -6.14
N LYS A 22 22.87 -29.81 -5.83
CA LYS A 22 23.83 -30.27 -6.85
C LYS A 22 23.43 -31.58 -7.53
N SER A 23 22.84 -32.51 -6.78
CA SER A 23 22.54 -33.85 -7.29
C SER A 23 21.14 -33.99 -7.89
N GLY A 24 20.24 -33.05 -7.63
CA GLY A 24 18.82 -33.17 -7.96
C GLY A 24 18.08 -34.27 -7.18
N ARG A 25 18.75 -34.91 -6.20
CA ARG A 25 18.19 -35.97 -5.34
C ARG A 25 17.70 -35.39 -4.01
N GLU A 26 16.94 -36.18 -3.25
CA GLU A 26 16.46 -35.77 -1.93
C GLU A 26 17.62 -35.52 -0.94
N ALA A 27 17.47 -34.51 -0.06
CA ALA A 27 18.52 -34.08 0.87
C ALA A 27 18.88 -35.15 1.91
N ASN A 28 20.15 -35.51 2.08
CA ASN A 28 20.58 -36.53 3.07
C ASN A 28 20.40 -36.00 4.50
N LEU A 29 19.58 -36.68 5.32
CA LEU A 29 19.20 -36.23 6.66
C LEU A 29 19.94 -36.93 7.81
N GLU A 30 20.78 -37.95 7.56
CA GLU A 30 21.36 -38.78 8.62
C GLU A 30 22.12 -37.94 9.67
N ARG A 31 23.10 -37.16 9.22
CA ARG A 31 23.87 -36.25 10.11
C ARG A 31 23.01 -35.16 10.74
N VAL A 32 22.03 -34.66 10.00
CA VAL A 32 21.10 -33.62 10.48
C VAL A 32 20.33 -34.15 11.68
N LEU A 33 19.79 -35.36 11.58
CA LEU A 33 18.99 -35.98 12.64
C LEU A 33 19.85 -36.40 13.83
N GLU A 34 21.06 -36.91 13.60
CA GLU A 34 22.00 -37.24 14.67
C GLU A 34 22.35 -36.00 15.54
N TYR A 35 22.69 -34.88 14.89
CA TYR A 35 23.00 -33.66 15.62
C TYR A 35 21.75 -33.02 16.23
N ALA A 36 20.60 -33.09 15.56
CA ALA A 36 19.34 -32.62 16.11
C ALA A 36 18.97 -33.39 17.38
N GLN A 37 19.20 -34.70 17.43
CA GLN A 37 18.98 -35.53 18.61
C GLN A 37 19.87 -35.08 19.78
N LYS A 38 21.14 -34.77 19.52
CA LYS A 38 22.07 -34.26 20.54
C LYS A 38 21.61 -32.91 21.09
N GLU A 39 21.17 -31.98 20.24
CA GLU A 39 20.67 -30.66 20.67
C GLU A 39 19.35 -30.78 21.48
N ILE A 40 18.34 -31.50 20.96
CA ILE A 40 16.99 -31.59 21.55
C ILE A 40 16.96 -32.39 22.87
N SER A 41 18.00 -33.19 23.12
CA SER A 41 18.17 -33.95 24.36
C SER A 41 18.75 -33.12 25.50
N SER A 42 19.23 -31.91 25.23
CA SER A 42 19.71 -30.99 26.28
C SER A 42 18.59 -30.64 27.28
N SER A 43 18.96 -30.46 28.56
CA SER A 43 18.00 -30.26 29.65
C SER A 43 17.06 -29.06 29.43
N SER A 44 17.54 -28.01 28.76
CA SER A 44 16.74 -26.82 28.43
C SER A 44 15.64 -27.11 27.40
N LEU A 45 15.94 -27.89 26.36
CA LEU A 45 15.01 -28.18 25.26
C LEU A 45 14.12 -29.40 25.53
N LYS A 46 14.55 -30.30 26.43
CA LYS A 46 13.79 -31.49 26.83
C LYS A 46 12.38 -31.18 27.30
N SER A 47 12.23 -30.09 28.05
CA SER A 47 10.94 -29.63 28.60
C SER A 47 9.89 -29.31 27.53
N LEU A 48 10.28 -29.10 26.26
CA LEU A 48 9.41 -28.67 25.18
C LEU A 48 8.59 -29.79 24.54
N TRP A 49 9.00 -31.03 24.73
CA TRP A 49 8.34 -32.20 24.14
C TRP A 49 7.94 -33.24 25.18
N GLN A 50 8.57 -33.24 26.36
CA GLN A 50 8.27 -34.19 27.43
C GLN A 50 6.84 -34.08 28.01
N ASP A 51 6.19 -32.91 27.91
CA ASP A 51 4.83 -32.71 28.43
C ASP A 51 3.74 -33.24 27.49
N ALA A 52 4.10 -33.63 26.27
CA ALA A 52 3.18 -34.14 25.26
C ALA A 52 2.55 -35.47 25.69
N ALA A 53 1.29 -35.67 25.29
CA ALA A 53 0.49 -36.80 25.71
C ALA A 53 1.12 -38.17 25.33
N GLU A 54 1.87 -38.22 24.23
CA GLU A 54 2.58 -39.41 23.72
C GLU A 54 3.77 -39.86 24.60
N PHE A 55 4.26 -39.00 25.51
CA PHE A 55 5.36 -39.34 26.44
C PHE A 55 4.87 -39.58 27.88
N ARG A 56 3.56 -39.49 28.15
CA ARG A 56 2.99 -39.77 29.47
C ARG A 56 2.76 -41.28 29.64
N LYS A 57 3.39 -41.88 30.66
CA LYS A 57 3.36 -43.34 30.90
C LYS A 57 1.98 -43.95 31.17
N ASN A 58 0.95 -43.15 31.50
CA ASN A 58 -0.37 -43.61 31.95
C ASN A 58 -1.55 -42.97 31.18
N SER A 59 -1.36 -42.41 29.99
CA SER A 59 -2.48 -41.80 29.25
C SER A 59 -3.27 -42.86 28.48
N ASN A 60 -4.56 -43.00 28.77
CA ASN A 60 -5.53 -43.68 27.90
C ASN A 60 -5.83 -42.86 26.61
N ASP A 61 -5.18 -41.69 26.46
CA ASP A 61 -5.52 -40.66 25.46
C ASP A 61 -4.93 -40.91 24.07
N LEU A 62 -3.87 -41.72 23.96
CA LEU A 62 -3.26 -42.07 22.68
C LEU A 62 -2.92 -43.57 22.63
N PRO A 63 -3.60 -44.37 21.79
CA PRO A 63 -3.24 -45.77 21.63
C PRO A 63 -1.81 -45.88 21.11
N ARG A 64 -0.93 -46.53 21.87
CA ARG A 64 0.50 -46.69 21.54
C ARG A 64 0.71 -47.26 20.13
N ASP A 65 -0.18 -48.15 19.71
CA ASP A 65 -0.14 -48.77 18.38
C ASP A 65 -0.39 -47.78 17.23
N VAL A 66 -1.22 -46.76 17.45
CA VAL A 66 -1.49 -45.71 16.44
C VAL A 66 -0.24 -44.87 16.23
N TYR A 67 0.41 -44.48 17.33
CA TYR A 67 1.66 -43.69 17.27
C TYR A 67 2.79 -44.46 16.61
N GLU A 68 3.02 -45.73 16.98
CA GLU A 68 4.07 -46.55 16.39
C GLU A 68 3.84 -46.81 14.89
N ARG A 69 2.59 -47.00 14.45
CA ARG A 69 2.27 -47.08 13.00
C ARG A 69 2.58 -45.77 12.28
N ALA A 70 2.20 -44.63 12.86
CA ALA A 70 2.49 -43.32 12.28
C ALA A 70 4.00 -43.04 12.22
N LYS A 71 4.76 -43.46 13.24
CA LYS A 71 6.22 -43.36 13.29
C LYS A 71 6.89 -44.16 12.16
N ARG A 72 6.46 -45.40 11.91
CA ARG A 72 6.98 -46.19 10.78
C ARG A 72 6.71 -45.52 9.43
N ARG A 73 5.50 -44.97 9.23
CA ARG A 73 5.18 -44.19 8.01
C ARG A 73 6.09 -42.99 7.85
N MET A 74 6.40 -42.28 8.94
CA MET A 74 7.36 -41.17 8.92
C MET A 74 8.76 -41.64 8.51
N GLU A 75 9.27 -42.72 9.11
CA GLU A 75 10.59 -43.28 8.80
C GLU A 75 10.69 -43.68 7.31
N ASP A 76 9.64 -44.32 6.78
CA ASP A 76 9.54 -44.67 5.37
C ASP A 76 9.50 -43.43 4.47
N ALA A 77 8.72 -42.40 4.83
CA ALA A 77 8.61 -41.15 4.09
C ALA A 77 9.92 -40.36 4.06
N LEU A 78 10.76 -40.52 5.10
CA LEU A 78 12.10 -39.93 5.19
C LEU A 78 13.18 -40.82 4.58
N GLY A 79 12.88 -42.06 4.17
CA GLY A 79 13.85 -43.01 3.62
C GLY A 79 14.85 -43.54 4.65
N LEU A 80 14.48 -43.58 5.93
CA LEU A 80 15.35 -43.95 7.07
C LEU A 80 15.12 -45.39 7.52
N ARG A 81 15.06 -46.33 6.55
CA ARG A 81 14.71 -47.74 6.84
C ARG A 81 15.65 -48.34 7.90
N GLY A 82 15.11 -48.64 9.08
CA GLY A 82 15.83 -49.28 10.18
C GLY A 82 16.52 -48.34 11.17
N GLN A 83 16.43 -47.01 11.00
CA GLN A 83 16.86 -46.05 12.01
C GLN A 83 15.66 -45.62 12.85
N ALA A 84 15.65 -45.97 14.14
CA ALA A 84 14.61 -45.53 15.06
C ALA A 84 14.73 -44.02 15.33
N VAL A 85 13.89 -43.22 14.67
CA VAL A 85 13.91 -41.75 14.81
C VAL A 85 12.61 -41.26 15.42
N GLU A 86 12.73 -40.52 16.52
CA GLU A 86 11.58 -39.96 17.23
C GLU A 86 11.04 -38.68 16.55
N GLY A 87 9.72 -38.48 16.62
CA GLY A 87 9.05 -37.34 15.99
C GLY A 87 9.56 -35.96 16.46
N HIS A 88 9.95 -35.84 17.73
CA HIS A 88 10.51 -34.58 18.25
C HIS A 88 11.89 -34.24 17.66
N ILE A 89 12.68 -35.24 17.27
CA ILE A 89 13.99 -35.04 16.62
C ILE A 89 13.77 -34.45 15.22
N VAL A 90 12.86 -35.06 14.46
CA VAL A 90 12.48 -34.57 13.13
C VAL A 90 11.88 -33.15 13.22
N GLY A 91 11.06 -32.89 14.25
CA GLY A 91 10.48 -31.57 14.49
C GLY A 91 11.53 -30.50 14.82
N HIS A 92 12.53 -30.83 15.64
CA HIS A 92 13.65 -29.94 15.92
C HIS A 92 14.49 -29.66 14.67
N ALA A 93 14.81 -30.71 13.89
CA ALA A 93 15.51 -30.56 12.63
C ALA A 93 14.74 -29.68 11.63
N LEU A 94 13.41 -29.81 11.57
CA LEU A 94 12.55 -28.98 10.71
C LEU A 94 12.65 -27.50 11.11
N MET A 95 12.62 -27.21 12.40
CA MET A 95 12.78 -25.85 12.92
C MET A 95 14.16 -25.27 12.55
N ARG A 96 15.24 -26.02 12.76
CA ARG A 96 16.61 -25.58 12.43
C ARG A 96 16.81 -25.43 10.92
N GLY A 97 16.21 -26.30 10.11
CA GLY A 97 16.18 -26.16 8.66
C GLY A 97 15.44 -24.91 8.20
N SER A 98 14.34 -24.56 8.87
CA SER A 98 13.56 -23.36 8.61
C SER A 98 14.29 -22.08 9.03
N GLU A 99 15.05 -22.15 10.11
CA GLU A 99 15.96 -21.10 10.56
C GLU A 99 17.09 -20.87 9.53
N GLY A 100 17.75 -21.95 9.09
CA GLY A 100 18.85 -21.90 8.13
C GLY A 100 18.45 -21.70 6.67
N GLY A 101 17.16 -21.52 6.35
CA GLY A 101 16.67 -21.33 4.97
C GLY A 101 16.91 -22.52 4.03
N CYS A 102 17.02 -23.75 4.57
CA CYS A 102 17.35 -24.95 3.81
C CYS A 102 16.08 -25.60 3.21
N LEU A 103 15.64 -25.12 2.05
CA LEU A 103 14.34 -25.47 1.46
C LEU A 103 14.18 -26.96 1.15
N ASN A 104 15.17 -27.60 0.54
CA ASN A 104 15.06 -29.02 0.18
C ASN A 104 15.06 -29.91 1.42
N VAL A 105 15.85 -29.55 2.44
CA VAL A 105 15.82 -30.22 3.75
C VAL A 105 14.45 -30.06 4.43
N VAL A 106 13.91 -28.83 4.47
CA VAL A 106 12.58 -28.53 5.04
C VAL A 106 11.48 -29.32 4.33
N ARG A 107 11.50 -29.38 3.00
CA ARG A 107 10.53 -30.17 2.21
C ARG A 107 10.50 -31.63 2.64
N ARG A 108 11.68 -32.24 2.77
CA ARG A 108 11.81 -33.66 3.16
C ARG A 108 11.39 -33.89 4.61
N LEU A 109 11.89 -33.10 5.56
CA LEU A 109 11.55 -33.21 6.98
C LEU A 109 10.05 -33.01 7.24
N ARG A 110 9.45 -32.02 6.56
CA ARG A 110 8.01 -31.76 6.64
C ARG A 110 7.19 -32.93 6.08
N LYS A 111 7.61 -33.56 4.98
CA LYS A 111 6.94 -34.76 4.42
C LYS A 111 6.87 -35.88 5.47
N GLY A 112 7.96 -36.13 6.20
CA GLY A 112 7.97 -37.08 7.32
C GLY A 112 7.05 -36.67 8.47
N GLN A 113 7.13 -35.41 8.91
CA GLN A 113 6.26 -34.89 9.98
C GLN A 113 4.76 -35.04 9.68
N MET A 114 4.35 -34.90 8.42
CA MET A 114 2.95 -35.04 8.02
C MET A 114 2.39 -36.47 8.16
N GLU A 115 3.24 -37.48 8.34
CA GLU A 115 2.81 -38.86 8.63
C GLU A 115 2.45 -39.06 10.11
N LEU A 116 2.93 -38.18 11.01
CA LEU A 116 2.67 -38.19 12.45
C LEU A 116 1.38 -37.42 12.83
N LYS A 117 0.30 -37.58 12.07
CA LYS A 117 -0.96 -36.81 12.26
C LYS A 117 -1.63 -36.96 13.63
N CYS A 118 -1.28 -38.01 14.38
CA CYS A 118 -1.77 -38.28 15.72
C CYS A 118 -0.96 -37.55 16.82
N SER A 119 0.18 -36.95 16.48
CA SER A 119 1.09 -36.33 17.44
C SER A 119 0.80 -34.84 17.62
N VAL A 120 0.73 -34.41 18.88
CA VAL A 120 0.63 -32.98 19.24
C VAL A 120 1.94 -32.23 19.01
N LEU A 121 3.05 -32.95 18.83
CA LEU A 121 4.34 -32.33 18.56
C LEU A 121 4.46 -31.82 17.13
N VAL A 122 3.73 -32.40 16.18
CA VAL A 122 3.71 -31.93 14.79
C VAL A 122 3.26 -30.47 14.70
N PRO A 123 2.06 -30.07 15.15
CA PRO A 123 1.64 -28.67 15.09
C PRO A 123 2.54 -27.76 15.94
N ARG A 124 3.12 -28.27 17.03
CA ARG A 124 4.03 -27.52 17.90
C ARG A 124 5.33 -27.16 17.19
N PHE A 125 6.07 -28.14 16.67
CA PHE A 125 7.32 -27.89 15.95
C PHE A 125 7.09 -27.16 14.63
N LEU A 126 5.94 -27.38 13.97
CA LEU A 126 5.54 -26.58 12.82
C LEU A 126 5.35 -25.11 13.19
N ALA A 127 4.75 -24.81 14.35
CA ALA A 127 4.67 -23.44 14.86
C ALA A 127 6.06 -22.81 15.02
N PHE A 128 7.04 -23.56 15.53
CA PHE A 128 8.40 -23.06 15.74
C PHE A 128 9.09 -22.79 14.41
N ALA A 129 8.96 -23.74 13.47
CA ALA A 129 9.49 -23.62 12.13
C ALA A 129 8.90 -22.39 11.39
N MET A 130 7.58 -22.20 11.44
CA MET A 130 6.92 -21.04 10.83
C MET A 130 7.34 -19.72 11.49
N LEU A 131 7.42 -19.66 12.82
CA LEU A 131 7.90 -18.45 13.51
C LEU A 131 9.33 -18.11 13.12
N LYS A 132 10.23 -19.10 13.06
CA LYS A 132 11.61 -18.88 12.66
C LYS A 132 11.77 -18.43 11.23
N ALA A 133 11.08 -19.10 10.31
CA ALA A 133 11.07 -18.69 8.91
C ALA A 133 10.51 -17.27 8.75
N THR A 134 9.51 -16.91 9.57
CA THR A 134 8.90 -15.57 9.56
C THR A 134 9.80 -14.50 10.15
N GLU A 135 10.46 -14.77 11.27
CA GLU A 135 11.41 -13.87 11.95
C GLU A 135 12.59 -13.54 11.03
N LEU A 136 13.11 -14.53 10.31
CA LEU A 136 14.27 -14.37 9.43
C LEU A 136 13.91 -13.96 7.99
N GLY A 137 12.63 -13.91 7.64
CA GLY A 137 12.21 -13.50 6.29
C GLY A 137 12.41 -14.58 5.22
N ASN A 138 12.51 -15.85 5.60
CA ASN A 138 12.69 -16.99 4.69
C ASN A 138 11.39 -17.29 3.92
N TYR A 139 11.09 -16.46 2.92
CA TYR A 139 9.85 -16.48 2.13
C TYR A 139 9.52 -17.86 1.53
N GLU A 140 10.49 -18.52 0.89
CA GLU A 140 10.27 -19.82 0.23
C GLU A 140 9.92 -20.92 1.23
N ILE A 141 10.54 -20.87 2.42
CA ILE A 141 10.22 -21.78 3.52
C ILE A 141 8.79 -21.53 4.00
N VAL A 142 8.41 -20.27 4.22
CA VAL A 142 7.05 -19.92 4.65
C VAL A 142 6.03 -20.41 3.63
N GLN A 143 6.27 -20.22 2.34
CA GLN A 143 5.43 -20.73 1.26
C GLN A 143 5.31 -22.26 1.29
N GLU A 144 6.42 -22.99 1.46
CA GLU A 144 6.38 -24.44 1.55
C GLU A 144 5.61 -24.93 2.79
N LEU A 145 5.80 -24.30 3.94
CA LEU A 145 5.09 -24.65 5.17
C LEU A 145 3.58 -24.36 5.05
N LEU A 146 3.20 -23.25 4.40
CA LEU A 146 1.81 -22.90 4.13
C LEU A 146 1.14 -23.80 3.09
N ARG A 147 1.86 -24.24 2.05
CA ARG A 147 1.31 -25.01 0.92
C ARG A 147 0.59 -26.28 1.32
N MET A 148 1.06 -26.97 2.36
CA MET A 148 0.47 -28.25 2.79
C MET A 148 -0.09 -28.23 4.20
N SER A 149 -0.10 -27.07 4.85
CA SER A 149 -0.94 -26.85 6.02
C SER A 149 -2.40 -26.81 5.57
N ASN A 150 -3.11 -27.92 5.73
CA ASN A 150 -4.56 -27.90 5.58
C ASN A 150 -5.19 -27.02 6.68
N SER A 151 -6.44 -26.65 6.46
CA SER A 151 -7.22 -25.82 7.40
C SER A 151 -7.15 -26.34 8.84
N ALA A 152 -7.25 -27.66 9.06
CA ALA A 152 -7.20 -28.26 10.38
C ALA A 152 -5.81 -28.17 11.05
N HIS A 153 -4.72 -28.39 10.31
CA HIS A 153 -3.36 -28.30 10.84
C HIS A 153 -3.02 -26.86 11.26
N LEU A 154 -3.43 -25.86 10.46
CA LEU A 154 -3.20 -24.46 10.81
C LEU A 154 -3.97 -24.04 12.08
N ALA A 155 -5.16 -24.58 12.29
CA ALA A 155 -5.90 -24.38 13.54
C ALA A 155 -5.16 -24.99 14.74
N MET A 156 -4.61 -26.19 14.59
CA MET A 156 -3.80 -26.84 15.63
C MET A 156 -2.51 -26.07 15.94
N VAL A 157 -1.82 -25.54 14.92
CA VAL A 157 -0.68 -24.63 15.11
C VAL A 157 -1.12 -23.40 15.91
N GLY A 158 -2.24 -22.77 15.54
CA GLY A 158 -2.81 -21.65 16.29
C GLY A 158 -3.14 -21.98 17.75
N PHE A 159 -3.63 -23.19 18.02
CA PHE A 159 -3.91 -23.68 19.36
C PHE A 159 -2.63 -23.83 20.20
N GLU A 160 -1.57 -24.43 19.65
CA GLU A 160 -0.27 -24.55 20.32
C GLU A 160 0.34 -23.15 20.57
N LEU A 161 0.22 -22.23 19.61
CA LEU A 161 0.65 -20.83 19.75
C LEU A 161 -0.08 -20.07 20.87
N ALA A 162 -1.35 -20.41 21.12
CA ALA A 162 -2.16 -19.78 22.14
C ALA A 162 -1.87 -20.37 23.53
N ASN A 163 -1.77 -21.69 23.65
CA ASN A 163 -1.84 -22.38 24.95
C ASN A 163 -0.50 -22.84 25.52
N LYS A 164 0.52 -23.06 24.68
CA LYS A 164 1.82 -23.61 25.11
C LYS A 164 2.97 -22.60 25.05
N VAL A 165 2.73 -21.41 24.51
CA VAL A 165 3.69 -20.31 24.48
C VAL A 165 3.69 -19.64 25.85
N LYS A 166 4.82 -19.72 26.56
CA LYS A 166 5.07 -18.78 27.66
C LYS A 166 5.15 -17.39 27.08
N ASP A 167 4.63 -16.45 27.85
CA ASP A 167 4.33 -15.08 27.45
C ASP A 167 5.56 -14.24 26.98
N ASP A 168 6.77 -14.73 27.20
CA ASP A 168 8.06 -14.15 26.75
C ASP A 168 8.52 -14.65 25.36
N GLY A 169 7.73 -15.49 24.69
CA GLY A 169 8.03 -16.08 23.38
C GLY A 169 8.39 -17.56 23.45
N TYR A 170 8.59 -18.20 22.30
CA TYR A 170 9.17 -19.54 22.27
C TYR A 170 10.64 -19.47 22.64
N PRO A 171 11.21 -20.53 23.26
CA PRO A 171 12.65 -20.59 23.56
C PRO A 171 13.52 -20.49 22.32
N TYR A 172 12.94 -20.71 21.14
CA TYR A 172 13.63 -20.56 19.87
C TYR A 172 13.50 -19.16 19.29
N THR A 173 12.43 -18.39 19.55
CA THR A 173 12.22 -17.07 18.92
C THR A 173 12.90 -15.96 19.69
N VAL A 174 13.68 -15.11 19.02
CA VAL A 174 14.34 -13.91 19.61
C VAL A 174 13.51 -12.67 19.30
N VAL A 175 12.21 -12.86 19.04
CA VAL A 175 11.33 -11.84 18.50
C VAL A 175 11.31 -10.64 19.45
N SER A 176 11.96 -9.55 19.03
CA SER A 176 12.08 -8.29 19.76
C SER A 176 10.79 -7.46 19.64
N LEU A 177 9.63 -8.08 19.87
CA LEU A 177 8.41 -7.33 20.07
C LEU A 177 8.52 -6.63 21.43
N THR A 178 8.19 -5.34 21.49
CA THR A 178 8.19 -4.60 22.76
C THR A 178 7.21 -5.25 23.76
N LYS A 179 7.41 -5.03 25.06
CA LYS A 179 6.49 -5.56 26.11
C LYS A 179 5.03 -5.17 25.85
N ASP A 180 4.79 -3.98 25.34
CA ASP A 180 3.45 -3.49 24.95
C ASP A 180 2.82 -4.34 23.86
N TRP A 181 3.62 -4.77 22.88
CA TRP A 181 3.16 -5.59 21.76
C TRP A 181 2.87 -7.01 22.20
N GLN A 182 3.73 -7.59 23.04
CA GLN A 182 3.46 -8.89 23.67
C GLN A 182 2.15 -8.86 24.48
N THR A 183 1.93 -7.80 25.26
CA THR A 183 0.69 -7.60 26.02
C THR A 183 -0.54 -7.52 25.11
N THR A 184 -0.43 -6.84 23.98
CA THR A 184 -1.54 -6.71 23.02
C THR A 184 -1.85 -8.06 22.34
N VAL A 185 -0.82 -8.82 21.95
CA VAL A 185 -1.01 -10.17 21.39
C VAL A 185 -1.61 -11.13 22.42
N ARG A 186 -1.25 -11.00 23.71
CA ARG A 186 -1.88 -11.74 24.82
C ARG A 186 -3.35 -11.39 24.96
N HIS A 187 -3.71 -10.12 24.84
CA HIS A 187 -5.12 -9.69 24.89
C HIS A 187 -5.95 -10.39 23.80
N PHE A 188 -5.42 -10.56 22.58
CA PHE A 188 -6.15 -11.27 21.52
C PHE A 188 -6.37 -12.76 21.79
N LYS A 189 -5.53 -13.40 22.61
CA LYS A 189 -5.79 -14.79 23.06
C LYS A 189 -7.09 -14.88 23.85
N SER A 190 -7.47 -13.84 24.58
CA SER A 190 -8.72 -13.83 25.37
C SER A 190 -9.99 -13.90 24.51
N PHE A 191 -9.89 -13.62 23.21
CA PHE A 191 -11.00 -13.73 22.25
C PHE A 191 -11.18 -15.14 21.69
N LEU A 192 -10.23 -16.06 21.94
CA LEU A 192 -10.30 -17.41 21.40
C LEU A 192 -11.35 -18.24 22.15
N PRO A 193 -12.24 -18.96 21.43
CA PRO A 193 -13.16 -19.89 22.06
C PRO A 193 -12.40 -21.04 22.73
N PRO A 194 -12.90 -21.58 23.85
CA PRO A 194 -12.25 -22.72 24.51
C PRO A 194 -12.28 -23.95 23.59
N ALA A 195 -11.12 -24.58 23.43
CA ALA A 195 -10.94 -25.75 22.59
C ALA A 195 -10.03 -26.78 23.24
N THR A 196 -10.14 -28.02 22.77
CA THR A 196 -9.23 -29.13 23.06
C THR A 196 -9.00 -29.92 21.79
N TYR A 197 -7.87 -30.61 21.71
CA TYR A 197 -7.69 -31.59 20.65
C TYR A 197 -8.26 -32.95 21.07
N VAL A 198 -8.75 -33.70 20.10
CA VAL A 198 -9.23 -35.08 20.25
C VAL A 198 -8.61 -35.91 19.15
N LEU A 199 -8.18 -37.14 19.49
CA LEU A 199 -7.75 -38.11 18.48
C LEU A 199 -8.99 -38.77 17.88
N TYR A 200 -9.18 -38.61 16.58
CA TYR A 200 -10.24 -39.29 15.83
C TYR A 200 -9.62 -40.20 14.77
N SER A 201 -9.81 -41.52 14.95
CA SER A 201 -9.11 -42.57 14.19
C SER A 201 -7.59 -42.42 14.31
N ASP A 202 -6.93 -41.78 13.34
CA ASP A 202 -5.49 -41.54 13.28
C ASP A 202 -5.12 -40.05 13.21
N ASN A 203 -6.11 -39.14 13.25
CA ASN A 203 -5.90 -37.70 13.05
C ASN A 203 -6.23 -36.92 14.32
N LEU A 204 -5.40 -35.94 14.63
CA LEU A 204 -5.62 -35.02 15.71
C LEU A 204 -6.50 -33.85 15.22
N GLU A 205 -7.66 -33.68 15.84
CA GLU A 205 -8.64 -32.66 15.46
C GLU A 205 -8.88 -31.68 16.61
N LEU A 206 -8.95 -30.38 16.27
CA LEU A 206 -9.32 -29.35 17.24
C LEU A 206 -10.83 -29.23 17.35
N ARG A 207 -11.36 -29.44 18.56
CA ARG A 207 -12.79 -29.36 18.89
C ARG A 207 -13.05 -28.32 19.96
N ARG A 208 -14.24 -27.71 19.93
CA ARG A 208 -14.69 -26.78 20.97
C ARG A 208 -15.01 -27.56 22.23
N SER A 209 -14.60 -27.07 23.39
CA SER A 209 -14.98 -27.65 24.68
C SER A 209 -16.49 -27.48 24.91
N GLY A 210 -17.19 -28.56 25.28
CA GLY A 210 -18.63 -28.52 25.64
C GLY A 210 -19.60 -28.41 24.46
N SER A 211 -19.23 -28.90 23.28
CA SER A 211 -20.11 -28.99 22.11
C SER A 211 -19.70 -30.21 21.28
N ASP A 212 -20.65 -30.97 20.74
CA ASP A 212 -20.37 -32.12 19.86
C ASP A 212 -20.77 -31.87 18.40
N GLN A 213 -21.20 -30.64 18.09
CA GLN A 213 -21.65 -30.25 16.76
C GLN A 213 -20.47 -29.84 15.85
N GLU A 214 -20.33 -30.52 14.72
CA GLU A 214 -19.28 -30.26 13.73
C GLU A 214 -19.27 -28.81 13.19
N PRO A 215 -20.41 -28.14 12.90
CA PRO A 215 -20.39 -26.73 12.48
C PRO A 215 -19.76 -25.79 13.53
N VAL A 216 -19.89 -26.11 14.82
CA VAL A 216 -19.29 -25.33 15.91
C VAL A 216 -17.78 -25.60 15.98
N HIS A 217 -17.34 -26.84 15.70
CA HIS A 217 -15.92 -27.19 15.59
C HIS A 217 -15.24 -26.49 14.42
N GLU A 218 -15.89 -26.42 13.26
CA GLU A 218 -15.36 -25.75 12.07
C GLU A 218 -15.11 -24.25 12.32
N VAL A 219 -16.09 -23.53 12.89
CA VAL A 219 -15.91 -22.10 13.19
C VAL A 219 -14.88 -21.87 14.30
N THR A 220 -14.80 -22.78 15.28
CA THR A 220 -13.74 -22.76 16.31
C THR A 220 -12.35 -22.91 15.68
N ARG A 221 -12.17 -23.89 14.77
CA ARG A 221 -10.94 -24.06 13.99
C ARG A 221 -10.57 -22.78 13.22
N SER A 222 -11.56 -22.13 12.62
CA SER A 222 -11.38 -20.87 11.91
C SER A 222 -10.85 -19.74 12.81
N CYS A 223 -11.32 -19.61 14.05
CA CYS A 223 -10.78 -18.62 15.00
C CYS A 223 -9.28 -18.84 15.26
N TYR A 224 -8.86 -20.08 15.50
CA TYR A 224 -7.45 -20.41 15.75
C TYR A 224 -6.57 -20.24 14.51
N GLN A 225 -7.10 -20.50 13.30
CA GLN A 225 -6.40 -20.21 12.04
C GLN A 225 -6.14 -18.71 11.87
N MET A 226 -7.18 -17.89 12.08
CA MET A 226 -7.06 -16.44 11.98
C MET A 226 -6.05 -15.89 12.98
N TYR A 227 -6.14 -16.34 14.24
CA TYR A 227 -5.16 -16.00 15.27
C TYR A 227 -3.73 -16.39 14.88
N CYS A 228 -3.53 -17.58 14.32
CA CYS A 228 -2.24 -18.08 13.85
C CYS A 228 -1.63 -17.20 12.76
N LEU A 229 -2.40 -16.92 11.70
CA LEU A 229 -1.93 -16.08 10.60
C LEU A 229 -1.62 -14.64 11.04
N TRP A 230 -2.47 -14.06 11.87
CA TRP A 230 -2.25 -12.72 12.41
C TRP A 230 -1.02 -12.63 13.30
N ARG A 231 -0.80 -13.64 14.15
CA ARG A 231 0.45 -13.78 14.92
C ARG A 231 1.67 -13.71 14.02
N PHE A 232 1.69 -14.50 12.94
CA PHE A 232 2.82 -14.48 12.01
C PHE A 232 2.94 -13.17 11.24
N MET A 233 1.83 -12.57 10.80
CA MET A 233 1.84 -11.26 10.15
C MET A 233 2.39 -10.16 11.05
N VAL A 234 2.05 -10.16 12.35
CA VAL A 234 2.63 -9.21 13.32
C VAL A 234 4.15 -9.38 13.42
N VAL A 235 4.64 -10.63 13.46
CA VAL A 235 6.09 -10.90 13.50
C VAL A 235 6.77 -10.50 12.19
N ALA A 236 6.19 -10.86 11.05
CA ALA A 236 6.71 -10.48 9.73
C ALA A 236 6.76 -8.96 9.59
N GLY A 237 5.69 -8.27 10.00
CA GLY A 237 5.59 -6.83 9.89
C GLY A 237 6.49 -6.08 10.85
N ALA A 238 6.69 -6.60 12.06
CA ALA A 238 7.65 -6.06 13.00
C ALA A 238 9.09 -6.10 12.46
N ASN A 239 9.44 -7.19 11.77
CA ASN A 239 10.75 -7.37 11.16
C ASN A 239 10.88 -6.72 9.77
N GLY A 240 9.79 -6.24 9.17
CA GLY A 240 9.79 -5.58 7.85
C GLY A 240 9.84 -6.56 6.66
N HIS A 241 9.45 -7.81 6.85
CA HIS A 241 9.49 -8.84 5.80
C HIS A 241 8.23 -8.83 4.92
N SER A 242 8.18 -7.91 3.95
CA SER A 242 6.99 -7.68 3.12
C SER A 242 6.49 -8.91 2.34
N ALA A 243 7.38 -9.68 1.71
CA ALA A 243 7.00 -10.87 0.94
C ALA A 243 6.38 -11.96 1.83
N VAL A 244 6.93 -12.16 3.02
CA VAL A 244 6.39 -13.10 4.02
C VAL A 244 5.02 -12.62 4.51
N PHE A 245 4.89 -11.33 4.80
CA PHE A 245 3.62 -10.72 5.21
C PHE A 245 2.52 -10.92 4.17
N GLN A 246 2.79 -10.60 2.90
CA GLN A 246 1.87 -10.80 1.78
C GLN A 246 1.46 -12.28 1.62
N SER A 247 2.37 -13.22 1.88
CA SER A 247 2.07 -14.66 1.84
C SER A 247 0.99 -15.06 2.84
N PHE A 248 1.11 -14.55 4.08
CA PHE A 248 0.11 -14.80 5.12
C PHE A 248 -1.20 -14.07 4.84
N LEU A 249 -1.14 -12.85 4.28
CA LEU A 249 -2.31 -12.07 3.90
C LEU A 249 -3.14 -12.79 2.82
N LYS A 250 -2.47 -13.29 1.77
CA LYS A 250 -3.09 -14.12 0.72
C LYS A 250 -3.71 -15.39 1.31
N LYS A 251 -3.03 -16.05 2.24
CA LYS A 251 -3.59 -17.24 2.91
C LYS A 251 -4.81 -16.90 3.76
N ARG A 252 -4.81 -15.75 4.45
CA ARG A 252 -5.96 -15.24 5.19
C ARG A 252 -7.16 -15.05 4.26
N GLU A 253 -6.97 -14.41 3.11
CA GLU A 253 -8.03 -14.19 2.13
C GLU A 253 -8.57 -15.50 1.53
N GLU A 254 -7.70 -16.48 1.28
CA GLU A 254 -8.11 -17.83 0.90
C GLU A 254 -9.05 -18.46 1.94
N LEU A 255 -8.72 -18.35 3.24
CA LEU A 255 -9.55 -18.88 4.33
C LEU A 255 -10.86 -18.11 4.53
N ILE A 256 -10.87 -16.81 4.27
CA ILE A 256 -12.10 -15.99 4.29
C ILE A 256 -13.03 -16.44 3.17
N ARG A 257 -12.51 -16.59 1.94
CA ARG A 257 -13.29 -17.05 0.79
C ARG A 257 -13.80 -18.48 0.97
N SER A 258 -12.94 -19.40 1.41
CA SER A 258 -13.33 -20.80 1.62
C SER A 258 -14.38 -20.95 2.72
N GLY A 259 -14.27 -20.18 3.81
CA GLY A 259 -15.23 -20.22 4.93
C GLY A 259 -16.59 -19.58 4.62
N GLY A 260 -16.69 -18.74 3.58
CA GLY A 260 -17.95 -18.16 3.11
C GLY A 260 -18.79 -19.13 2.26
N ALA A 261 -18.13 -20.01 1.50
CA ALA A 261 -18.79 -20.98 0.62
C ALA A 261 -19.44 -22.15 1.38
N THR A 262 -18.83 -22.63 2.47
CA THR A 262 -19.39 -23.73 3.29
C THR A 262 -20.62 -23.34 4.10
N ARG A 263 -20.85 -22.03 4.36
CA ARG A 263 -21.91 -21.54 5.26
C ARG A 263 -23.29 -21.41 4.63
N ARG A 264 -23.41 -21.15 3.32
CA ARG A 264 -24.72 -20.90 2.69
C ARG A 264 -25.47 -22.17 2.27
N ASN A 265 -24.76 -23.30 2.13
CA ASN A 265 -25.31 -24.42 1.37
C ASN A 265 -25.86 -25.61 2.18
N SER A 266 -25.74 -25.64 3.52
CA SER A 266 -26.06 -26.87 4.26
C SER A 266 -27.31 -26.85 5.15
N MET A 267 -27.79 -25.71 5.68
CA MET A 267 -28.80 -25.77 6.76
C MET A 267 -29.96 -24.76 6.72
N GLY A 268 -29.94 -23.69 5.91
CA GLY A 268 -31.02 -22.67 5.88
C GLY A 268 -31.29 -21.93 7.21
N TYR A 269 -30.64 -22.32 8.31
CA TYR A 269 -30.75 -21.81 9.67
C TYR A 269 -29.35 -21.75 10.30
N GLU A 270 -28.98 -20.58 10.84
CA GLU A 270 -27.70 -20.39 11.51
C GLU A 270 -27.81 -20.79 12.99
N HIS A 271 -27.10 -21.85 13.40
CA HIS A 271 -27.11 -22.29 14.79
C HIS A 271 -26.59 -21.17 15.73
N PRO A 272 -27.25 -20.87 16.87
CA PRO A 272 -26.88 -19.72 17.72
C PRO A 272 -25.41 -19.71 18.17
N LYS A 273 -24.86 -20.88 18.53
CA LYS A 273 -23.43 -21.03 18.88
C LYS A 273 -22.51 -20.76 17.70
N VAL A 274 -22.92 -21.09 16.47
CA VAL A 274 -22.13 -20.81 15.26
C VAL A 274 -22.08 -19.31 15.01
N ALA A 275 -23.20 -18.60 15.16
CA ALA A 275 -23.25 -17.14 15.05
C ALA A 275 -22.38 -16.45 16.12
N GLU A 276 -22.42 -16.92 17.38
CA GLU A 276 -21.58 -16.43 18.48
C GLU A 276 -20.07 -16.55 18.15
N VAL A 277 -19.61 -17.73 17.75
CA VAL A 277 -18.18 -17.95 17.43
C VAL A 277 -17.78 -17.21 16.16
N SER A 278 -18.70 -17.05 15.22
CA SER A 278 -18.46 -16.25 14.03
C SER A 278 -18.19 -14.78 14.36
N LYS A 279 -18.93 -14.21 15.32
CA LYS A 279 -18.67 -12.86 15.82
C LYS A 279 -17.29 -12.76 16.47
N LEU A 280 -16.87 -13.77 17.25
CA LEU A 280 -15.52 -13.82 17.81
C LEU A 280 -14.45 -13.85 16.70
N ARG A 281 -14.64 -14.65 15.65
CA ARG A 281 -13.73 -14.70 14.50
C ARG A 281 -13.58 -13.33 13.84
N SER A 282 -14.69 -12.64 13.53
CA SER A 282 -14.66 -11.30 12.93
C SER A 282 -13.98 -10.30 13.85
N LYS A 283 -14.28 -10.35 15.15
CA LYS A 283 -13.62 -9.48 16.15
C LYS A 283 -12.11 -9.70 16.21
N ILE A 284 -11.64 -10.96 16.19
CA ILE A 284 -10.20 -11.29 16.12
C ILE A 284 -9.60 -10.63 14.88
N ASP A 285 -10.24 -10.80 13.73
CA ASP A 285 -9.75 -10.30 12.46
C ASP A 285 -9.65 -8.76 12.41
N GLU A 286 -10.71 -8.07 12.82
CA GLU A 286 -10.77 -6.59 12.85
C GLU A 286 -9.75 -5.99 13.82
N GLU A 287 -9.64 -6.55 15.02
CA GLU A 287 -8.73 -6.03 16.05
C GLU A 287 -7.26 -6.26 15.67
N PHE A 288 -6.92 -7.44 15.13
CA PHE A 288 -5.56 -7.68 14.63
C PHE A 288 -5.24 -6.83 13.40
N LEU A 289 -6.19 -6.63 12.49
CA LEU A 289 -6.02 -5.76 11.33
C LEU A 289 -5.70 -4.32 11.78
N ARG A 290 -6.52 -3.76 12.67
CA ARG A 290 -6.32 -2.42 13.24
C ARG A 290 -4.98 -2.31 13.97
N TYR A 291 -4.63 -3.32 14.75
CA TYR A 291 -3.35 -3.36 15.45
C TYR A 291 -2.17 -3.45 14.50
N THR A 292 -2.26 -4.28 13.46
CA THR A 292 -1.20 -4.46 12.47
C THR A 292 -0.96 -3.17 11.70
N MET A 293 -2.01 -2.46 11.27
CA MET A 293 -1.88 -1.13 10.66
C MET A 293 -1.21 -0.13 11.61
N LYS A 294 -1.61 -0.12 12.88
CA LYS A 294 -0.99 0.74 13.90
C LYS A 294 0.49 0.42 14.08
N MET A 295 0.84 -0.87 14.06
CA MET A 295 2.22 -1.33 14.23
C MET A 295 3.08 -1.01 13.01
N THR A 296 2.60 -1.30 11.78
CA THR A 296 3.35 -1.04 10.55
C THR A 296 3.56 0.46 10.34
N ALA A 297 2.56 1.28 10.63
CA ALA A 297 2.68 2.74 10.62
C ALA A 297 3.67 3.25 11.68
N LYS A 298 3.66 2.69 12.90
CA LYS A 298 4.67 2.97 13.94
C LYS A 298 6.08 2.60 13.56
N LEU A 299 6.26 1.61 12.70
CA LEU A 299 7.58 1.18 12.26
C LEU A 299 8.03 1.85 10.96
N GLY A 300 7.24 2.76 10.38
CA GLY A 300 7.52 3.36 9.08
C GLY A 300 7.60 2.31 7.96
N ARG A 301 6.75 1.28 8.02
CA ARG A 301 6.71 0.20 7.03
C ARG A 301 5.61 0.45 6.01
N ASP A 302 5.79 1.48 5.20
CA ASP A 302 4.75 2.00 4.31
C ASP A 302 4.22 0.95 3.34
N MET A 303 5.09 0.12 2.75
CA MET A 303 4.65 -1.00 1.90
C MET A 303 3.71 -1.94 2.64
N LEU A 304 4.04 -2.34 3.86
CA LEU A 304 3.21 -3.25 4.66
C LEU A 304 1.90 -2.61 5.09
N LEU A 305 1.95 -1.31 5.42
CA LEU A 305 0.77 -0.53 5.74
C LEU A 305 -0.18 -0.45 4.53
N CYS A 306 0.34 -0.20 3.33
CA CYS A 306 -0.42 -0.22 2.08
C CYS A 306 -1.06 -1.59 1.83
N GLU A 307 -0.32 -2.70 1.99
CA GLU A 307 -0.91 -4.04 1.82
C GLU A 307 -2.01 -4.34 2.84
N THR A 308 -1.78 -3.95 4.09
CA THR A 308 -2.77 -4.14 5.16
C THR A 308 -4.03 -3.32 4.88
N TYR A 309 -3.87 -2.09 4.37
CA TYR A 309 -4.99 -1.22 4.01
C TYR A 309 -5.74 -1.73 2.78
N ARG A 310 -5.05 -2.23 1.75
CA ARG A 310 -5.70 -2.90 0.60
C ARG A 310 -6.55 -4.09 1.04
N ALA A 311 -6.02 -4.93 1.93
CA ALA A 311 -6.78 -6.05 2.47
C ALA A 311 -7.96 -5.63 3.38
N MET A 312 -7.93 -4.44 3.97
CA MET A 312 -9.06 -3.86 4.70
C MET A 312 -10.18 -3.43 3.76
N LEU A 313 -9.83 -2.76 2.64
CA LEU A 313 -10.81 -2.33 1.64
C LEU A 313 -11.50 -3.52 0.95
N GLY A 314 -10.88 -4.69 0.98
CA GLY A 314 -11.48 -5.95 0.53
C GLY A 314 -11.88 -5.93 -0.95
N ASN A 315 -12.82 -6.82 -1.32
CA ASN A 315 -13.30 -6.98 -2.70
C ASN A 315 -14.02 -5.75 -3.28
N ALA A 316 -14.27 -4.69 -2.49
CA ALA A 316 -14.86 -3.44 -3.00
C ALA A 316 -14.00 -2.79 -4.10
N LEU A 317 -12.70 -3.13 -4.14
CA LEU A 317 -11.78 -2.76 -5.23
C LEU A 317 -11.62 -3.86 -6.30
N GLU A 318 -11.72 -5.14 -5.94
CA GLU A 318 -11.55 -6.27 -6.87
C GLU A 318 -12.72 -6.40 -7.85
N ASP A 319 -13.96 -6.06 -7.45
CA ASP A 319 -15.11 -6.07 -8.36
C ASP A 319 -15.04 -4.97 -9.44
N ALA A 320 -14.11 -4.02 -9.30
CA ALA A 320 -13.79 -2.98 -10.30
C ALA A 320 -12.61 -3.35 -11.23
N LYS A 321 -12.01 -4.54 -11.08
CA LYS A 321 -10.90 -5.03 -11.94
C LYS A 321 -11.38 -5.50 -13.31
N LYS A 322 -11.90 -4.57 -14.10
CA LYS A 322 -11.81 -4.63 -15.56
C LYS A 322 -10.97 -3.46 -16.05
N GLY A 323 -9.64 -3.61 -15.97
CA GLY A 323 -8.74 -2.85 -16.85
C GLY A 323 -7.57 -2.09 -16.24
N SER A 324 -7.38 -2.02 -14.92
CA SER A 324 -6.20 -1.33 -14.33
C SER A 324 -5.78 -1.96 -12.99
N ASP A 325 -4.46 -2.12 -12.80
CA ASP A 325 -3.81 -2.56 -11.55
C ASP A 325 -3.80 -1.45 -10.46
N ALA A 326 -4.33 -0.26 -10.77
CA ALA A 326 -4.37 0.87 -9.87
C ALA A 326 -5.39 0.68 -8.73
N ALA A 327 -4.99 1.01 -7.51
CA ALA A 327 -5.85 0.91 -6.32
C ALA A 327 -6.81 2.11 -6.13
N TRP A 328 -7.10 2.85 -7.19
CA TRP A 328 -7.96 4.03 -7.21
C TRP A 328 -8.81 4.03 -8.48
N GLN A 329 -10.01 4.60 -8.39
CA GLN A 329 -10.96 4.64 -9.51
C GLN A 329 -10.89 6.03 -10.16
N CYS A 330 -10.64 6.06 -11.47
CA CYS A 330 -10.80 7.26 -12.29
C CYS A 330 -11.78 6.93 -13.41
N THR A 331 -12.83 7.72 -13.53
CA THR A 331 -13.86 7.57 -14.56
C THR A 331 -13.98 8.86 -15.35
N GLY A 332 -14.15 8.71 -16.66
CA GLY A 332 -14.41 9.80 -17.57
C GLY A 332 -15.74 9.63 -18.28
N ARG A 333 -16.45 10.72 -18.50
CA ARG A 333 -17.68 10.75 -19.28
C ARG A 333 -17.68 11.95 -20.21
N ALA A 334 -17.98 11.72 -21.48
CA ALA A 334 -18.21 12.76 -22.47
C ALA A 334 -19.69 12.74 -22.87
N GLN A 335 -20.44 13.81 -22.58
CA GLN A 335 -21.84 13.96 -22.99
C GLN A 335 -22.22 15.41 -23.23
N PHE A 336 -22.98 15.66 -24.30
CA PHE A 336 -23.56 16.99 -24.62
C PHE A 336 -22.55 18.14 -24.60
N GLY A 337 -21.35 17.92 -25.15
CA GLY A 337 -20.28 18.94 -25.16
C GLY A 337 -19.67 19.21 -23.79
N LEU A 338 -19.79 18.28 -22.85
CA LEU A 338 -19.21 18.34 -21.51
C LEU A 338 -18.38 17.09 -21.28
N TRP A 339 -17.12 17.28 -20.91
CA TRP A 339 -16.27 16.20 -20.42
C TRP A 339 -16.15 16.31 -18.92
N GLU A 340 -16.43 15.22 -18.21
CA GLU A 340 -16.32 15.12 -16.76
C GLU A 340 -15.37 13.97 -16.40
N ILE A 341 -14.38 14.28 -15.57
CA ILE A 341 -13.42 13.31 -15.04
C ILE A 341 -13.56 13.32 -13.52
N VAL A 342 -13.89 12.17 -12.95
CA VAL A 342 -14.03 11.97 -11.52
C VAL A 342 -13.05 10.92 -11.05
N MET A 343 -12.36 11.18 -9.95
CA MET A 343 -11.45 10.23 -9.35
C MET A 343 -11.51 10.25 -7.83
N GLU A 344 -11.45 9.06 -7.23
CA GLU A 344 -11.31 8.89 -5.79
C GLU A 344 -10.08 8.02 -5.49
N ALA A 345 -9.20 8.52 -4.62
CA ALA A 345 -7.98 7.83 -4.21
C ALA A 345 -7.74 7.99 -2.70
N PRO A 346 -7.58 6.88 -1.95
CA PRO A 346 -7.09 6.94 -0.58
C PRO A 346 -5.71 7.56 -0.53
N VAL A 347 -5.52 8.60 0.28
CA VAL A 347 -4.26 9.36 0.32
C VAL A 347 -3.07 8.47 0.70
N LEU A 348 -3.32 7.48 1.58
CA LEU A 348 -2.32 6.50 2.00
C LEU A 348 -1.76 5.65 0.84
N LEU A 349 -2.54 5.42 -0.20
CA LEU A 349 -2.14 4.61 -1.37
C LEU A 349 -1.45 5.43 -2.46
N MET A 350 -1.43 6.76 -2.32
CA MET A 350 -0.69 7.66 -3.19
C MET A 350 0.82 7.50 -2.93
N GLU A 351 1.63 7.59 -3.99
CA GLU A 351 3.08 7.45 -3.93
C GLU A 351 3.70 8.67 -3.22
N VAL A 352 4.72 8.45 -2.40
CA VAL A 352 5.42 9.56 -1.72
C VAL A 352 6.42 10.18 -2.70
N GLU A 353 6.18 11.42 -3.13
CA GLU A 353 7.08 12.18 -4.02
C GLU A 353 8.22 12.82 -3.21
N GLY A 354 7.91 13.31 -2.01
CA GLY A 354 8.88 13.94 -1.13
C GLY A 354 8.37 13.96 0.31
N SER A 355 9.29 13.89 1.26
CA SER A 355 8.96 14.03 2.68
C SER A 355 10.12 14.63 3.45
N TYR A 356 9.82 15.09 4.67
CA TYR A 356 10.82 15.54 5.61
C TYR A 356 11.79 14.39 5.95
N GLN A 357 13.06 14.55 5.57
CA GLN A 357 14.13 13.62 5.95
C GLN A 357 14.69 14.02 7.31
N ASP A 358 14.25 13.34 8.38
CA ASP A 358 14.85 13.51 9.70
C ASP A 358 16.27 12.92 9.68
N ALA A 359 17.29 13.78 9.82
CA ALA A 359 18.68 13.35 9.91
C ALA A 359 18.92 12.46 11.17
N ASP A 360 18.06 12.61 12.18
CA ASP A 360 18.09 11.79 13.40
C ASP A 360 17.04 10.66 13.33
N LYS A 361 17.50 9.49 12.88
CA LYS A 361 16.75 8.21 12.78
C LYS A 361 16.16 7.67 14.11
N LYS A 362 16.15 8.46 15.20
CA LYS A 362 15.89 8.00 16.58
C LYS A 362 14.45 8.20 17.09
N LYS A 363 13.53 8.80 16.33
CA LYS A 363 12.13 8.95 16.76
C LYS A 363 11.15 8.16 15.88
N LEU A 364 11.23 6.83 15.99
CA LEU A 364 10.31 5.84 15.40
C LEU A 364 8.81 6.20 15.58
N MET A 365 8.47 6.92 16.66
CA MET A 365 7.09 7.30 17.00
C MET A 365 6.53 8.51 16.24
N ARG A 366 7.36 9.34 15.58
CA ARG A 366 6.88 10.55 14.87
C ARG A 366 6.05 10.18 13.64
N ASN A 367 6.51 9.22 12.84
CA ASN A 367 5.82 8.82 11.60
C ASN A 367 4.39 8.33 11.86
N TYR A 368 4.14 7.58 12.94
CA TYR A 368 2.78 7.15 13.29
C TYR A 368 1.83 8.30 13.62
N HIS A 369 2.33 9.35 14.27
CA HIS A 369 1.52 10.49 14.64
C HIS A 369 0.93 11.17 13.40
N TYR A 370 1.75 11.31 12.34
CA TYR A 370 1.35 11.89 11.07
C TYR A 370 0.57 10.90 10.18
N ILE A 371 0.83 9.59 10.26
CA ILE A 371 0.11 8.58 9.46
C ILE A 371 -1.32 8.31 9.95
N LYS A 372 -1.56 8.39 11.26
CA LYS A 372 -2.89 8.13 11.85
C LYS A 372 -4.01 9.01 11.24
N PRO A 373 -3.84 10.32 11.02
CA PRO A 373 -4.82 11.13 10.30
C PRO A 373 -4.87 10.85 8.79
N ILE A 374 -3.84 10.27 8.16
CA ILE A 374 -3.81 9.95 6.71
C ILE A 374 -4.70 8.75 6.37
N ILE A 375 -4.71 7.73 7.22
CA ILE A 375 -5.43 6.46 6.99
C ILE A 375 -6.90 6.65 6.56
N PRO A 376 -7.71 7.53 7.19
CA PRO A 376 -9.11 7.73 6.79
C PRO A 376 -9.29 8.74 5.64
N GLN A 377 -8.24 9.37 5.11
CA GLN A 377 -8.38 10.42 4.10
C GLN A 377 -8.57 9.85 2.70
N ILE A 378 -9.61 10.33 2.03
CA ILE A 378 -9.90 10.05 0.62
C ILE A 378 -9.79 11.36 -0.14
N MET A 379 -8.96 11.38 -1.17
CA MET A 379 -8.85 12.46 -2.14
C MET A 379 -9.90 12.26 -3.23
N LYS A 380 -10.67 13.30 -3.54
CA LYS A 380 -11.63 13.33 -4.64
C LYS A 380 -11.26 14.44 -5.62
N LEU A 381 -11.21 14.10 -6.90
CA LEU A 381 -10.96 14.98 -8.03
C LEU A 381 -12.22 15.05 -8.88
N ASN A 382 -12.64 16.26 -9.25
CA ASN A 382 -13.60 16.52 -10.32
C ASN A 382 -13.02 17.56 -11.27
N VAL A 383 -12.82 17.16 -12.53
CA VAL A 383 -12.41 18.04 -13.63
C VAL A 383 -13.51 18.07 -14.66
N GLN A 384 -13.93 19.27 -15.06
CA GLN A 384 -14.93 19.46 -16.07
C GLN A 384 -14.43 20.37 -17.19
N PHE A 385 -14.57 19.91 -18.43
CA PHE A 385 -14.29 20.68 -19.63
C PHE A 385 -15.57 20.95 -20.42
N LYS A 386 -15.63 22.13 -21.02
CA LYS A 386 -16.64 22.49 -22.02
C LYS A 386 -16.04 22.30 -23.41
N VAL A 387 -16.75 21.57 -24.26
CA VAL A 387 -16.35 21.25 -25.63
C VAL A 387 -17.27 21.96 -26.60
N ILE A 388 -16.67 22.74 -27.50
CA ILE A 388 -17.34 23.44 -28.59
C ILE A 388 -16.77 22.89 -29.88
N ILE A 389 -17.64 22.51 -30.80
CA ILE A 389 -17.28 21.99 -32.13
C ILE A 389 -17.92 22.89 -33.16
N ASP A 390 -17.09 23.54 -33.96
CA ASP A 390 -17.49 24.42 -35.05
C ASP A 390 -17.06 23.81 -36.39
N VAL A 391 -18.03 23.60 -37.28
CA VAL A 391 -17.80 22.98 -38.58
C VAL A 391 -17.63 24.09 -39.61
N GLN A 392 -16.39 24.31 -40.03
CA GLN A 392 -16.04 25.30 -41.05
C GLN A 392 -15.98 24.65 -42.44
N PRO A 393 -16.08 25.42 -43.53
CA PRO A 393 -16.10 24.86 -44.89
C PRO A 393 -14.89 24.01 -45.27
N ASN A 394 -13.75 24.18 -44.59
CA ASN A 394 -12.48 23.51 -44.91
C ASN A 394 -11.92 22.63 -43.78
N TYR A 395 -12.41 22.79 -42.54
CA TYR A 395 -11.93 22.06 -41.38
C TYR A 395 -13.00 22.03 -40.28
N ILE A 396 -12.88 21.08 -39.35
CA ILE A 396 -13.66 21.06 -38.12
C ILE A 396 -12.77 21.57 -36.99
N GLU A 397 -13.20 22.62 -36.28
CA GLU A 397 -12.50 23.15 -35.12
C GLU A 397 -13.17 22.67 -33.84
N MET A 398 -12.41 21.97 -33.02
CA MET A 398 -12.85 21.54 -31.71
C MET A 398 -12.08 22.29 -30.65
N THR A 399 -12.78 23.08 -29.85
CA THR A 399 -12.24 23.85 -28.72
C THR A 399 -12.70 23.23 -27.41
N VAL A 400 -11.74 22.88 -26.56
CA VAL A 400 -11.93 22.36 -25.21
C VAL A 400 -11.47 23.42 -24.22
N GLY A 401 -12.41 23.98 -23.47
CA GLY A 401 -12.15 24.95 -22.42
C GLY A 401 -12.34 24.33 -21.04
N VAL A 402 -11.57 24.81 -20.06
CA VAL A 402 -11.70 24.38 -18.67
C VAL A 402 -12.94 25.05 -18.06
N ASN A 403 -13.92 24.26 -17.59
CA ASN A 403 -15.06 24.80 -16.87
C ASN A 403 -14.76 24.90 -15.37
N HIS A 404 -14.37 23.78 -14.74
CA HIS A 404 -13.89 23.81 -13.37
C HIS A 404 -12.94 22.66 -13.03
N VAL A 405 -12.06 22.90 -12.05
CA VAL A 405 -11.17 21.91 -11.44
C VAL A 405 -11.31 21.98 -9.92
N ARG A 406 -11.85 20.93 -9.34
CA ARG A 406 -12.08 20.80 -7.90
C ARG A 406 -11.35 19.60 -7.35
N VAL A 407 -10.57 19.82 -6.29
CA VAL A 407 -9.98 18.74 -5.51
C VAL A 407 -10.34 18.91 -4.04
N THR A 408 -10.81 17.84 -3.43
CA THR A 408 -11.14 17.78 -2.00
C THR A 408 -10.42 16.60 -1.37
N VAL A 409 -10.01 16.73 -0.11
CA VAL A 409 -9.54 15.60 0.69
C VAL A 409 -10.41 15.55 1.95
N ASP A 410 -10.96 14.38 2.26
CA ASP A 410 -11.85 14.20 3.41
C ASP A 410 -11.11 14.47 4.74
N ASN A 411 -11.84 14.85 5.80
CA ASN A 411 -11.32 15.16 7.14
C ASN A 411 -10.30 16.32 7.22
N GLN A 412 -10.41 17.32 6.35
CA GLN A 412 -9.70 18.58 6.55
C GLN A 412 -10.39 19.42 7.64
N CYS A 413 -10.07 19.12 8.90
CA CYS A 413 -10.39 19.98 10.03
C CYS A 413 -9.19 20.85 10.37
N TRP A 414 -9.41 22.15 10.58
CA TRP A 414 -8.39 23.15 10.92
C TRP A 414 -8.03 23.14 12.40
N GLU A 415 -7.82 21.95 12.94
CA GLU A 415 -7.31 21.74 14.30
C GLU A 415 -6.04 20.90 14.18
N GLU A 416 -4.96 21.27 14.87
CA GLU A 416 -3.63 20.65 14.72
C GLU A 416 -3.66 19.12 14.95
N SER A 417 -4.58 18.65 15.79
CA SER A 417 -4.83 17.23 16.05
C SER A 417 -5.54 16.50 14.89
N GLN A 418 -6.03 17.24 13.89
CA GLN A 418 -6.89 16.77 12.79
C GLN A 418 -6.49 17.28 11.40
N THR A 419 -5.46 18.13 11.25
CA THR A 419 -5.03 18.63 9.94
C THR A 419 -4.48 17.50 9.06
N GLY A 420 -5.10 17.26 7.91
CA GLY A 420 -4.74 16.22 6.96
C GLY A 420 -3.86 16.68 5.79
N HIS A 421 -3.80 15.88 4.72
CA HIS A 421 -3.27 16.28 3.43
C HIS A 421 -4.23 17.25 2.74
N PHE A 422 -3.67 18.23 2.04
CA PHE A 422 -4.43 19.17 1.21
C PHE A 422 -3.93 19.15 -0.24
N PRO A 423 -4.80 19.44 -1.22
CA PRO A 423 -4.40 19.50 -2.63
C PRO A 423 -3.39 20.61 -2.88
N THR A 424 -2.35 20.34 -3.68
CA THR A 424 -1.29 21.31 -3.98
C THR A 424 -1.03 21.52 -5.46
N ARG A 425 -1.22 20.49 -6.29
CA ARG A 425 -1.05 20.60 -7.74
C ARG A 425 -1.92 19.58 -8.46
N VAL A 426 -2.54 20.00 -9.54
CA VAL A 426 -3.19 19.14 -10.54
C VAL A 426 -2.53 19.44 -11.87
N SER A 427 -2.08 18.42 -12.57
CA SER A 427 -1.63 18.55 -13.96
C SER A 427 -2.28 17.48 -14.80
N LEU A 428 -2.68 17.84 -16.02
CA LEU A 428 -3.18 16.87 -16.99
C LEU A 428 -2.79 17.27 -18.41
N ALA A 429 -2.70 16.27 -19.28
CA ALA A 429 -2.49 16.39 -20.70
C ALA A 429 -3.67 15.76 -21.44
N VAL A 430 -4.13 16.44 -22.48
CA VAL A 430 -5.19 15.97 -23.38
C VAL A 430 -4.58 15.73 -24.74
N THR A 431 -4.67 14.50 -25.23
CA THR A 431 -4.06 14.08 -26.49
C THR A 431 -5.09 13.36 -27.37
N PRO A 432 -5.40 13.87 -28.58
CA PRO A 432 -6.21 13.14 -29.55
C PRO A 432 -5.44 11.94 -30.09
N VAL A 433 -6.12 10.80 -30.21
CA VAL A 433 -5.57 9.54 -30.75
C VAL A 433 -5.71 9.48 -32.30
N ALA A 434 -6.39 10.46 -32.90
CA ALA A 434 -6.58 10.54 -34.35
C ALA A 434 -5.28 10.83 -35.12
N GLN A 435 -5.12 10.16 -36.27
CA GLN A 435 -3.99 10.36 -37.19
C GLN A 435 -4.20 11.49 -38.20
N THR A 436 -5.44 11.94 -38.38
CA THR A 436 -5.89 12.93 -39.38
C THR A 436 -5.90 14.38 -38.86
N LEU A 437 -5.16 14.65 -37.78
CA LEU A 437 -5.07 15.98 -37.15
C LEU A 437 -4.30 16.96 -38.04
N THR A 438 -4.85 18.15 -38.26
CA THR A 438 -4.21 19.19 -39.10
C THR A 438 -3.46 20.26 -38.31
N SER A 439 -3.92 20.64 -37.11
CA SER A 439 -3.18 21.57 -36.22
C SER A 439 -3.66 21.53 -34.76
N VAL A 440 -2.80 21.97 -33.83
CA VAL A 440 -3.15 22.25 -32.43
C VAL A 440 -2.88 23.72 -32.12
N THR A 441 -3.82 24.37 -31.42
CA THR A 441 -3.68 25.74 -30.95
C THR A 441 -4.03 25.79 -29.47
N MET A 442 -3.18 26.42 -28.66
CA MET A 442 -3.44 26.64 -27.23
C MET A 442 -3.60 28.13 -26.97
N THR A 443 -4.71 28.55 -26.37
CA THR A 443 -4.87 29.90 -25.83
C THR A 443 -4.56 29.87 -24.34
N GLY A 444 -3.62 30.70 -23.89
CA GLY A 444 -3.31 30.84 -22.46
C GLY A 444 -2.59 29.62 -21.87
N SER A 445 -1.27 29.71 -21.73
CA SER A 445 -0.54 28.81 -20.84
C SER A 445 -0.25 29.54 -19.53
N SER A 446 -0.58 28.92 -18.40
CA SER A 446 -0.06 29.32 -17.08
C SER A 446 1.48 29.24 -16.99
N THR A 447 2.17 28.73 -18.03
CA THR A 447 3.63 28.77 -18.18
C THR A 447 4.18 30.02 -18.88
N ASN A 448 3.35 31.01 -19.24
CA ASN A 448 3.85 32.31 -19.67
C ASN A 448 4.43 33.07 -18.47
N THR A 449 5.67 32.73 -18.11
CA THR A 449 6.51 33.58 -17.27
C THR A 449 6.61 34.93 -17.98
N THR A 450 6.09 35.98 -17.36
CA THR A 450 6.19 37.35 -17.87
C THR A 450 7.66 37.76 -17.91
N TYR A 451 8.31 37.61 -19.06
CA TYR A 451 9.65 38.18 -19.25
C TYR A 451 9.52 39.70 -19.36
N LYS A 452 10.15 40.42 -18.42
CA LYS A 452 10.39 41.85 -18.56
C LYS A 452 11.40 42.06 -19.69
N VAL A 453 10.92 42.29 -20.90
CA VAL A 453 11.78 42.71 -22.02
C VAL A 453 12.06 44.21 -21.83
N GLY A 454 13.21 44.52 -21.24
CA GLY A 454 13.75 45.88 -21.29
C GLY A 454 14.22 46.15 -22.72
N VAL A 455 13.50 46.98 -23.46
CA VAL A 455 13.97 47.51 -24.74
C VAL A 455 15.15 48.42 -24.44
N ALA A 456 16.35 47.98 -24.79
CA ALA A 456 17.56 48.77 -24.74
C ALA A 456 17.98 49.15 -26.17
N GLU A 457 17.77 50.41 -26.52
CA GLU A 457 18.41 51.13 -27.61
C GLU A 457 18.72 52.55 -27.05
N ASN A 458 19.88 53.19 -27.17
CA ASN A 458 21.07 52.98 -27.96
C ASN A 458 22.31 53.53 -27.22
N VAL A 459 23.44 52.86 -27.50
CA VAL A 459 24.86 53.24 -27.43
C VAL A 459 25.21 54.74 -27.23
N ARG A 460 26.17 55.02 -26.31
CA ARG A 460 27.40 55.82 -26.61
C ARG A 460 28.49 55.70 -25.52
N ILE A 461 29.52 54.93 -25.89
CA ILE A 461 30.98 55.09 -25.76
C ILE A 461 31.50 56.16 -24.77
N GLY A 462 32.38 55.71 -23.85
CA GLY A 462 33.39 56.51 -23.15
C GLY A 462 34.41 55.59 -22.47
N VAL A 463 35.68 55.71 -22.87
CA VAL A 463 36.79 54.75 -22.70
C VAL A 463 37.71 55.14 -21.52
N GLN A 464 38.26 54.11 -20.84
CA GLN A 464 39.46 54.09 -19.95
C GLN A 464 39.36 54.89 -18.63
N ALA A 465 39.96 54.51 -17.49
CA ALA A 465 41.05 53.59 -17.20
C ALA A 465 41.02 53.18 -15.70
N THR A 466 41.44 51.94 -15.46
CA THR A 466 42.18 51.37 -14.31
C THR A 466 42.21 51.99 -12.90
N LEU A 467 42.13 51.04 -11.96
CA LEU A 467 42.95 50.84 -10.75
C LEU A 467 42.50 51.48 -9.41
N LYS A 468 42.14 50.55 -8.51
CA LYS A 468 42.44 50.45 -7.06
C LYS A 468 41.79 51.44 -6.07
N ALA A 469 41.28 50.80 -5.01
CA ALA A 469 41.00 51.29 -3.67
C ALA A 469 39.71 52.11 -3.46
N ALA A 470 38.77 51.51 -2.71
CA ALA A 470 37.70 52.20 -2.00
C ALA A 470 38.29 53.19 -0.95
N PRO A 471 37.51 54.04 -0.24
CA PRO A 471 36.04 54.20 -0.24
C PRO A 471 35.55 55.67 -0.20
N THR A 472 34.60 56.08 -1.05
CA THR A 472 33.63 57.16 -0.75
C THR A 472 32.61 57.25 -1.89
N ALA A 473 31.53 56.47 -1.80
CA ALA A 473 30.43 56.57 -2.75
C ALA A 473 29.54 57.77 -2.38
N GLY A 474 29.82 58.90 -3.02
CA GLY A 474 28.90 60.03 -3.10
C GLY A 474 27.67 59.64 -3.92
N ILE A 475 26.51 59.98 -3.39
CA ILE A 475 25.21 59.75 -4.01
C ILE A 475 25.00 60.82 -5.10
N SER A 476 24.88 60.40 -6.36
CA SER A 476 24.36 61.25 -7.44
C SER A 476 23.04 60.65 -7.94
N PHE A 477 21.92 61.27 -7.55
CA PHE A 477 20.60 60.97 -8.09
C PHE A 477 20.45 61.61 -9.48
N GLN A 478 20.21 60.80 -10.50
CA GLN A 478 19.67 61.25 -11.78
C GLN A 478 18.29 60.60 -11.97
N ALA A 479 17.26 61.43 -11.91
CA ALA A 479 15.87 61.04 -12.07
C ALA A 479 15.54 60.80 -13.55
N GLY A 480 15.74 59.57 -14.03
CA GLY A 480 15.14 59.10 -15.27
C GLY A 480 13.72 58.60 -14.99
N LYS A 481 12.70 59.31 -15.49
CA LYS A 481 11.32 58.79 -15.54
C LYS A 481 11.31 57.51 -16.39
N SER A 482 11.32 56.34 -15.75
CA SER A 482 10.92 55.10 -16.44
C SER A 482 9.40 55.06 -16.50
N THR A 483 8.84 55.41 -17.65
CA THR A 483 7.42 55.19 -17.93
C THR A 483 7.21 53.68 -18.01
N ILE A 484 6.61 53.08 -16.97
CA ILE A 484 6.22 51.67 -16.96
C ILE A 484 5.02 51.54 -17.88
N SER A 485 5.23 51.18 -19.15
CA SER A 485 4.16 50.75 -20.03
C SER A 485 3.80 49.30 -19.70
N LYS A 486 2.74 49.09 -18.92
CA LYS A 486 1.99 47.82 -18.96
C LYS A 486 1.43 47.69 -20.37
N VAL A 487 1.98 46.79 -21.16
CA VAL A 487 1.30 46.35 -22.38
C VAL A 487 0.31 45.27 -21.95
N GLU A 488 -0.96 45.64 -21.81
CA GLU A 488 -2.08 44.69 -21.86
C GLU A 488 -2.15 44.11 -23.28
N GLY A 489 -1.24 43.18 -23.57
CA GLY A 489 -1.27 42.42 -24.81
C GLY A 489 -2.29 41.29 -24.66
N LYS A 490 -3.34 41.31 -25.49
CA LYS A 490 -4.18 40.13 -25.72
C LYS A 490 -3.30 38.89 -25.91
N PRO A 491 -3.62 37.73 -25.30
CA PRO A 491 -2.77 36.55 -25.39
C PRO A 491 -2.59 36.14 -26.86
N TRP A 492 -1.33 36.04 -27.28
CA TRP A 492 -0.95 35.69 -28.64
C TRP A 492 -1.33 34.22 -28.90
N ARG A 493 -2.10 33.94 -29.97
CA ARG A 493 -2.42 32.58 -30.43
C ARG A 493 -1.22 32.06 -31.23
N MET A 494 -0.57 31.00 -30.78
CA MET A 494 0.47 30.31 -31.55
C MET A 494 -0.13 29.02 -32.11
N GLU A 495 -0.33 28.97 -33.43
CA GLU A 495 -0.69 27.74 -34.15
C GLU A 495 0.58 26.90 -34.31
N GLN A 496 0.57 25.68 -33.78
CA GLN A 496 1.65 24.71 -34.01
C GLN A 496 1.15 23.64 -34.97
N LEU A 497 1.89 23.45 -36.07
CA LEU A 497 1.76 22.25 -36.87
C LEU A 497 2.31 21.08 -36.02
N PRO A 498 1.58 19.96 -35.86
CA PRO A 498 2.03 18.88 -35.02
C PRO A 498 3.33 18.29 -35.60
N ALA A 499 4.45 18.44 -34.89
CA ALA A 499 5.62 17.61 -35.15
C ALA A 499 5.24 16.15 -34.89
N HIS A 500 5.95 15.20 -35.51
CA HIS A 500 5.68 13.78 -35.35
C HIS A 500 5.80 13.41 -33.86
N ASN A 501 4.65 13.26 -33.19
CA ASN A 501 4.41 12.92 -31.77
C ASN A 501 3.95 14.05 -30.81
N GLU A 502 3.81 15.31 -31.24
CA GLU A 502 3.30 16.41 -30.38
C GLU A 502 1.86 16.81 -30.77
N ARG A 503 0.88 15.94 -30.44
CA ARG A 503 -0.53 16.13 -30.82
C ARG A 503 -1.44 16.67 -29.70
N GLY A 504 -0.93 16.74 -28.47
CA GLY A 504 -1.69 17.09 -27.27
C GLY A 504 -1.34 18.46 -26.68
N GLY A 505 -2.10 18.86 -25.66
CA GLY A 505 -1.84 20.05 -24.85
C GLY A 505 -1.96 19.73 -23.36
N SER A 506 -1.36 20.54 -22.49
CA SER A 506 -1.31 20.28 -21.04
C SER A 506 -1.79 21.46 -20.22
N TYR A 507 -2.58 21.18 -19.18
CA TYR A 507 -2.97 22.12 -18.15
C TYR A 507 -2.22 21.81 -16.85
N THR A 508 -1.73 22.85 -16.17
CA THR A 508 -1.16 22.72 -14.83
C THR A 508 -1.74 23.79 -13.92
N TRP A 509 -2.38 23.34 -12.85
CA TRP A 509 -2.86 24.16 -11.75
C TRP A 509 -2.02 23.90 -10.51
N THR A 510 -1.45 24.95 -9.95
CA THR A 510 -0.64 24.88 -8.72
C THR A 510 -1.29 25.77 -7.67
N LEU A 511 -1.31 25.29 -6.42
CA LEU A 511 -1.81 26.07 -5.29
C LEU A 511 -0.95 27.33 -5.17
N GLN A 512 -1.60 28.49 -5.14
CA GLN A 512 -0.96 29.78 -4.93
C GLN A 512 -1.39 30.34 -3.59
N ASN A 513 -0.50 31.04 -2.90
CA ASN A 513 -0.87 31.78 -1.70
C ASN A 513 -1.71 33.02 -2.05
N LEU A 514 -2.25 33.70 -1.03
CA LEU A 514 -3.02 34.95 -1.19
C LEU A 514 -2.22 36.09 -1.88
N HIS A 515 -0.90 35.95 -1.98
CA HIS A 515 0.01 36.90 -2.64
C HIS A 515 0.42 36.47 -4.06
N GLY A 516 -0.17 35.40 -4.61
CA GLY A 516 0.08 34.90 -5.96
C GLY A 516 1.38 34.09 -6.13
N ALA A 517 2.10 33.78 -5.05
CA ALA A 517 3.28 32.93 -5.10
C ALA A 517 2.89 31.44 -5.10
N THR A 518 3.49 30.66 -5.98
CA THR A 518 3.26 29.21 -6.11
C THR A 518 3.76 28.43 -4.89
N PHE A 519 2.98 27.48 -4.42
CA PHE A 519 3.36 26.59 -3.32
C PHE A 519 4.50 25.64 -3.73
N ASP A 520 5.54 25.57 -2.90
CA ASP A 520 6.74 24.75 -3.10
C ASP A 520 6.56 23.45 -2.33
N ARG A 521 6.27 22.39 -3.07
CA ARG A 521 6.01 21.05 -2.53
C ARG A 521 7.29 20.37 -2.02
N MET A 522 8.44 20.74 -2.57
CA MET A 522 9.73 20.14 -2.19
C MET A 522 10.31 20.78 -0.93
N SER A 523 9.87 22.00 -0.60
CA SER A 523 10.29 22.68 0.61
C SER A 523 9.23 23.66 1.13
N PRO A 524 8.09 23.15 1.61
CA PRO A 524 6.97 24.00 2.01
C PRO A 524 7.32 24.90 3.21
N MET A 525 8.27 24.49 4.04
CA MET A 525 8.76 25.26 5.20
C MET A 525 9.72 26.40 4.84
N LEU A 526 10.35 26.38 3.64
CA LEU A 526 11.29 27.43 3.22
C LEU A 526 10.63 28.59 2.45
N GLN A 527 9.34 28.51 2.15
CA GLN A 527 8.67 29.51 1.31
C GLN A 527 8.55 30.89 1.94
N GLU A 528 8.34 30.98 3.26
CA GLU A 528 8.22 32.28 3.95
C GLU A 528 9.55 32.86 4.45
N THR A 529 10.62 32.08 4.48
CA THR A 529 11.95 32.57 4.90
C THR A 529 12.70 33.30 3.78
N LYS A 530 12.21 33.27 2.53
CA LYS A 530 12.81 33.95 1.37
C LYS A 530 12.60 35.48 1.33
N LYS A 531 12.02 36.09 2.36
CA LYS A 531 12.01 37.57 2.48
C LYS A 531 13.39 38.07 2.94
N SER A 532 14.16 38.59 1.97
CA SER A 532 15.33 39.49 2.07
C SER A 532 16.37 39.25 3.18
N ILE A 533 17.63 39.11 2.77
CA ILE A 533 18.83 39.04 3.64
C ILE A 533 18.96 40.26 4.59
N TRP A 534 18.23 41.35 4.33
CA TRP A 534 18.36 42.64 5.02
C TRP A 534 17.32 42.94 6.11
N GLN A 535 16.48 41.98 6.53
CA GLN A 535 15.52 42.22 7.63
C GLN A 535 15.93 41.46 8.91
N PHE A 536 16.65 42.15 9.80
CA PHE A 536 17.04 41.70 11.16
C PHE A 536 15.86 41.76 12.16
N GLY A 537 14.69 41.26 11.77
CA GLY A 537 13.55 41.04 12.67
C GLY A 537 13.38 39.55 12.93
N LYS A 538 13.01 39.16 14.16
CA LYS A 538 12.73 37.77 14.55
C LYS A 538 11.88 37.08 13.48
N ARG A 539 12.47 36.11 12.79
CA ARG A 539 11.78 35.21 11.86
C ARG A 539 10.90 34.29 12.70
N ILE A 540 9.64 34.68 12.92
CA ILE A 540 8.64 33.76 13.44
C ILE A 540 8.22 32.89 12.25
N PRO A 541 8.38 31.56 12.29
CA PRO A 541 7.77 30.70 11.30
C PRO A 541 6.26 30.87 11.43
N VAL A 542 5.64 31.61 10.52
CA VAL A 542 4.19 31.66 10.41
C VAL A 542 3.78 30.33 9.76
N ASN A 543 2.69 29.74 10.24
CA ASN A 543 2.18 28.50 9.66
C ASN A 543 1.80 28.78 8.18
N PRO A 544 2.43 28.14 7.18
CA PRO A 544 2.18 28.47 5.78
C PRO A 544 0.74 28.21 5.35
N LEU A 545 -0.02 27.42 6.14
CA LEU A 545 -1.46 27.19 5.93
C LEU A 545 -2.32 28.46 6.11
N LEU A 546 -1.86 29.45 6.88
CA LEU A 546 -2.63 30.68 7.15
C LEU A 546 -2.75 31.61 5.93
N VAL A 547 -1.90 31.40 4.91
CA VAL A 547 -1.80 32.28 3.74
C VAL A 547 -2.29 31.57 2.46
N LEU A 548 -2.87 30.37 2.58
CA LEU A 548 -3.36 29.57 1.46
C LEU A 548 -4.89 29.69 1.29
N PRO A 549 -5.40 29.72 0.04
CA PRO A 549 -6.81 29.97 -0.27
C PRO A 549 -7.65 28.68 -0.18
N PHE A 550 -7.94 28.21 1.03
CA PHE A 550 -8.78 27.02 1.24
C PHE A 550 -10.28 27.36 1.35
N GLY A 551 -11.14 26.46 0.84
CA GLY A 551 -12.59 26.56 1.04
C GLY A 551 -13.04 26.12 2.44
N THR A 552 -14.30 26.41 2.80
CA THR A 552 -14.90 26.05 4.12
C THR A 552 -14.90 24.55 4.42
N ASN A 553 -14.84 23.70 3.40
CA ASN A 553 -14.76 22.24 3.52
C ASN A 553 -13.33 21.71 3.28
N GLY A 554 -12.30 22.56 3.27
CA GLY A 554 -10.91 22.18 2.98
C GLY A 554 -10.58 21.91 1.50
N GLY A 555 -11.60 21.87 0.63
CA GLY A 555 -11.38 21.77 -0.81
C GLY A 555 -10.60 22.96 -1.38
N VAL A 556 -9.76 22.69 -2.38
CA VAL A 556 -9.17 23.71 -3.24
C VAL A 556 -9.91 23.68 -4.57
N ASN A 557 -10.56 24.80 -4.90
CA ASN A 557 -11.01 25.05 -6.25
C ASN A 557 -9.87 25.73 -6.98
N PHE A 558 -9.23 25.01 -7.91
CA PHE A 558 -8.11 25.55 -8.68
C PHE A 558 -8.56 26.56 -9.74
N THR A 559 -9.87 26.61 -10.01
CA THR A 559 -10.48 27.51 -10.99
C THR A 559 -11.53 28.42 -10.33
N GLY A 560 -11.31 29.74 -10.38
CA GLY A 560 -12.36 30.77 -10.33
C GLY A 560 -13.21 30.82 -11.61
N THR A 561 -14.26 31.64 -11.59
CA THR A 561 -15.37 31.64 -12.55
C THR A 561 -15.05 31.98 -14.01
N GLU A 562 -13.81 32.33 -14.36
CA GLU A 562 -13.43 32.73 -15.72
C GLU A 562 -11.99 32.29 -16.03
N PHE A 563 -11.81 31.25 -16.86
CA PHE A 563 -10.53 30.96 -17.52
C PHE A 563 -10.73 30.97 -19.03
N GLU A 564 -9.86 31.71 -19.73
CA GLU A 564 -9.77 31.76 -21.21
C GLU A 564 -8.86 30.63 -21.77
N ASP A 565 -8.40 29.72 -20.91
CA ASP A 565 -7.47 28.67 -21.30
C ASP A 565 -8.19 27.57 -22.08
N THR A 566 -7.94 27.52 -23.40
CA THR A 566 -8.58 26.55 -24.29
C THR A 566 -7.55 25.84 -25.15
N LEU A 567 -7.78 24.54 -25.36
CA LEU A 567 -7.10 23.74 -26.36
C LEU A 567 -8.00 23.61 -27.56
N SER A 568 -7.47 23.93 -28.73
CA SER A 568 -8.21 23.81 -29.99
C SER A 568 -7.48 22.87 -30.94
N TRP A 569 -8.22 21.94 -31.54
CA TRP A 569 -7.75 21.02 -32.55
C TRP A 569 -8.49 21.26 -33.85
N ARG A 570 -7.78 21.18 -34.98
CA ARG A 570 -8.38 21.16 -36.31
C ARG A 570 -8.33 19.74 -36.88
N PHE A 571 -9.46 19.30 -37.43
CA PHE A 571 -9.63 18.00 -38.09
C PHE A 571 -10.05 18.19 -39.54
N SER A 572 -9.77 17.20 -40.40
CA SER A 572 -10.32 17.17 -41.76
C SER A 572 -11.85 17.09 -41.73
N ASN A 573 -12.51 17.70 -42.72
CA ASN A 573 -13.96 17.60 -42.89
C ASN A 573 -14.44 16.16 -43.10
N ASP A 574 -13.59 15.25 -43.57
CA ASP A 574 -13.93 13.84 -43.74
C ASP A 574 -14.26 13.14 -42.40
N MET A 575 -13.88 13.76 -41.28
CA MET A 575 -14.11 13.27 -39.93
C MET A 575 -15.45 13.76 -39.32
N GLU A 576 -16.25 14.52 -40.07
CA GLU A 576 -17.56 14.98 -39.58
C GLU A 576 -18.44 13.79 -39.15
N ASN A 577 -19.09 13.92 -37.99
CA ASN A 577 -19.92 12.87 -37.39
C ASN A 577 -19.20 11.57 -36.99
N GLN A 578 -17.85 11.53 -37.07
CA GLN A 578 -17.07 10.40 -36.56
C GLN A 578 -16.70 10.60 -35.09
N ASP A 579 -16.49 9.49 -34.38
CA ASP A 579 -16.00 9.50 -33.01
C ASP A 579 -14.48 9.60 -32.99
N VAL A 580 -13.97 10.59 -32.25
CA VAL A 580 -12.54 10.77 -32.00
C VAL A 580 -12.24 10.38 -30.56
N GLN A 581 -11.25 9.50 -30.40
CA GLN A 581 -10.73 9.12 -29.08
C GLN A 581 -9.69 10.14 -28.60
N PHE A 582 -9.78 10.49 -27.32
CA PHE A 582 -8.84 11.33 -26.60
C PHE A 582 -8.28 10.57 -25.41
N ASN A 583 -6.96 10.60 -25.25
CA ASN A 583 -6.30 10.17 -24.04
C ASN A 583 -6.11 11.36 -23.11
N ILE A 584 -6.55 11.23 -21.86
CA ILE A 584 -6.34 12.22 -20.82
C ILE A 584 -5.51 11.58 -19.72
N GLU A 585 -4.29 12.07 -19.56
CA GLU A 585 -3.33 11.60 -18.55
C GLU A 585 -3.07 12.73 -17.57
N GLY A 586 -2.93 12.43 -16.27
CA GLY A 586 -2.70 13.47 -15.28
C GLY A 586 -2.19 12.99 -13.94
N GLN A 587 -1.89 13.95 -13.06
CA GLN A 587 -1.33 13.72 -11.74
C GLN A 587 -1.95 14.63 -10.66
N VAL A 588 -2.43 13.96 -9.63
CA VAL A 588 -2.88 14.33 -8.29
C VAL A 588 -1.81 14.63 -7.24
N HIS A 589 -1.48 15.87 -6.86
CA HIS A 589 -0.56 16.10 -5.74
C HIS A 589 -1.26 16.61 -4.49
N THR A 590 -1.01 15.93 -3.36
CA THR A 590 -1.48 16.32 -2.04
C THR A 590 -0.30 16.47 -1.09
N THR A 591 -0.30 17.50 -0.24
CA THR A 591 0.78 17.74 0.72
C THR A 591 0.19 17.81 2.12
N HIS A 592 0.89 17.27 3.10
CA HIS A 592 0.63 17.46 4.51
C HIS A 592 1.81 18.20 5.13
N ILE A 593 1.54 19.20 5.97
CA ILE A 593 2.54 19.96 6.72
C ILE A 593 2.10 20.10 8.17
N THR A 594 3.07 20.13 9.08
CA THR A 594 2.85 20.33 10.51
C THR A 594 3.65 21.51 11.04
N GLN A 595 3.31 22.01 12.23
CA GLN A 595 4.06 23.07 12.89
C GLN A 595 5.49 22.62 13.27
N ASP A 596 5.66 21.31 13.52
CA ASP A 596 6.92 20.66 13.92
C ASP A 596 7.88 20.36 12.74
N THR A 597 7.80 21.11 11.64
CA THR A 597 8.63 21.01 10.41
C THR A 597 8.43 19.76 9.55
N PHE A 598 7.65 18.77 10.00
CA PHE A 598 7.33 17.60 9.16
C PHE A 598 6.45 18.00 7.98
N TRP A 599 6.79 17.47 6.81
CA TRP A 599 5.98 17.57 5.61
C TRP A 599 6.06 16.28 4.80
N GLU A 600 5.00 15.98 4.05
CA GLU A 600 4.94 14.84 3.14
C GLU A 600 4.07 15.20 1.94
N THR A 601 4.62 15.11 0.74
CA THR A 601 3.90 15.25 -0.52
C THR A 601 3.71 13.89 -1.16
N ARG A 602 2.48 13.60 -1.53
CA ARG A 602 2.10 12.39 -2.24
C ARG A 602 1.52 12.71 -3.61
N VAL A 603 1.72 11.79 -4.55
CA VAL A 603 1.28 11.87 -5.93
C VAL A 603 0.45 10.66 -6.33
N VAL A 604 -0.56 10.88 -7.16
CA VAL A 604 -1.34 9.81 -7.80
C VAL A 604 -1.53 10.10 -9.29
N PRO A 605 -1.07 9.21 -10.18
CA PRO A 605 -1.33 9.34 -11.62
C PRO A 605 -2.72 8.80 -11.99
N PHE A 606 -3.31 9.35 -13.04
CA PHE A 606 -4.54 8.83 -13.64
C PHE A 606 -4.48 8.92 -15.17
N GLU A 607 -5.17 7.99 -15.83
CA GLU A 607 -5.32 7.95 -17.29
C GLU A 607 -6.77 7.56 -17.61
N VAL A 608 -7.38 8.29 -18.55
CA VAL A 608 -8.77 8.10 -18.98
C VAL A 608 -8.86 8.28 -20.49
N LYS A 609 -9.59 7.38 -21.14
CA LYS A 609 -9.94 7.52 -22.56
C LYS A 609 -11.36 8.04 -22.68
N LEU A 610 -11.54 9.10 -23.47
CA LEU A 610 -12.84 9.67 -23.80
C LEU A 610 -13.10 9.56 -25.31
N GLU A 611 -14.34 9.32 -25.67
CA GLU A 611 -14.81 9.38 -27.05
C GLU A 611 -15.70 10.60 -27.24
N GLN A 612 -15.41 11.40 -28.27
CA GLN A 612 -16.19 12.58 -28.62
C GLN A 612 -16.53 12.54 -30.10
N LYS A 613 -17.82 12.56 -30.39
CA LYS A 613 -18.33 12.70 -31.74
C LYS A 613 -18.09 14.12 -32.26
N LEU A 614 -17.56 14.23 -33.48
CA LEU A 614 -17.34 15.51 -34.16
C LEU A 614 -18.62 16.02 -34.81
N GLU A 615 -19.61 16.38 -33.99
CA GLU A 615 -20.84 17.05 -34.41
C GLU A 615 -21.02 18.35 -33.60
N PRO A 616 -21.69 19.39 -34.14
CA PRO A 616 -21.98 20.60 -33.39
C PRO A 616 -22.70 20.26 -32.08
N CYS A 617 -22.05 20.54 -30.95
CA CYS A 617 -22.62 20.25 -29.64
C CYS A 617 -23.91 21.05 -29.46
N GLY A 618 -25.04 20.35 -29.29
CA GLY A 618 -26.32 20.99 -28.98
C GLY A 618 -26.25 21.78 -27.67
N ASP A 619 -26.83 22.98 -27.67
CA ASP A 619 -26.89 23.85 -26.49
C ASP A 619 -27.60 23.10 -25.32
N PRO A 620 -26.94 22.85 -24.17
CA PRO A 620 -27.52 22.05 -23.08
C PRO A 620 -28.74 22.73 -22.43
N ALA A 621 -28.90 24.05 -22.64
CA ALA A 621 -30.10 24.79 -22.32
C ALA A 621 -30.81 25.12 -23.64
N GLY A 622 -31.99 24.55 -23.90
CA GLY A 622 -32.77 24.76 -25.13
C GLY A 622 -33.25 26.20 -25.39
N ALA A 623 -32.33 27.15 -25.58
CA ALA A 623 -32.60 28.55 -25.84
C ALA A 623 -33.01 28.81 -27.31
N ASP A 624 -32.72 27.87 -28.21
CA ASP A 624 -32.92 28.08 -29.64
C ASP A 624 -34.36 27.90 -30.14
N LYS A 625 -35.28 27.45 -29.28
CA LYS A 625 -36.72 27.42 -29.62
C LYS A 625 -37.39 28.80 -29.62
N LYS A 626 -36.75 29.86 -29.10
CA LYS A 626 -37.33 31.22 -29.09
C LYS A 626 -36.99 32.07 -30.32
N LYS A 627 -35.92 31.78 -31.07
CA LYS A 627 -35.56 32.56 -32.28
C LYS A 627 -36.37 32.17 -33.53
N LYS A 628 -36.89 30.95 -33.62
CA LYS A 628 -37.74 30.51 -34.76
C LYS A 628 -39.18 31.01 -34.74
N LYS A 629 -39.66 31.67 -33.67
CA LYS A 629 -41.05 32.18 -33.57
C LYS A 629 -41.23 33.67 -33.94
N LYS A 630 -40.16 34.39 -34.30
CA LYS A 630 -40.23 35.81 -34.70
C LYS A 630 -40.04 36.08 -36.20
N LYS A 631 -40.01 35.03 -37.03
CA LYS A 631 -40.12 35.12 -38.48
C LYS A 631 -41.21 34.16 -38.97
N LYS A 632 -42.46 34.58 -38.79
CA LYS A 632 -43.59 34.17 -39.62
C LYS A 632 -44.50 35.36 -39.79
#